data_AF-A0A4R5QM36-F1
#
_entry.id   AF-A0A4R5QM36-F1
#
_cell.length_a   1.000
_cell.length_b   1.000
_cell.length_c   1.000
_cell.angle_alpha   90.00
_cell.angle_beta   90.00
_cell.angle_gamma   90.00
#
_symmetry.space_group_name_H-M   'P 1'
#
loop_
_entity.id
_entity.type
_entity.pdbx_description
1 polymer ?
#
loop_
_entity_poly.entity_id
_entity_poly.type
_entity_poly.pdbx_seq_one_letter_code
_entity_poly.pdbx_strand_id
1 'polypeptide(L)'
;MALTILQVAFPFAPVGPDAVGGAEQVLSTIERGLPRFGHRAIVLACEGSATNSTLLPIPLPPGPVTDAMQDAVHAALRERIAAALRRYPVDLVHMHGIDFHRYLPSPGVPVLATLHLPPGWYPPEVFRPARPDTWLHAVSSSQHRACPPCASLLPPIDNGVATDALHLPLTRRRFALLLGRVCPEKNQHAALEAGSQAGMPVLLGGQVFPYAAHETYWRDKVLPRLTLPHRFLGPLGFARKRRLLSAARCLISASIAPETSSLVAMEAMSCGTPVVAFASGALADIIEHGVTGFLVRDVAEMAVAIRAADGLCPATIRATARRRFSADAMLAGYLGAYHRVARPGSSHAA
;
A
#
# COMPACT_ATOMS: atom_id res chain seq x y z
N MET A 1 5.30 28.20 1.28
CA MET A 1 6.77 28.02 1.23
C MET A 1 7.05 26.72 0.50
N ALA A 2 7.88 26.72 -0.53
CA ALA A 2 8.29 25.48 -1.20
C ALA A 2 9.13 24.64 -0.23
N LEU A 3 8.90 23.33 -0.20
CA LEU A 3 9.63 22.38 0.65
C LEU A 3 10.38 21.39 -0.24
N THR A 4 11.52 20.92 0.22
CA THR A 4 12.29 19.80 -0.35
C THR A 4 12.16 18.59 0.58
N ILE A 5 11.52 17.54 0.08
CA ILE A 5 11.23 16.33 0.85
C ILE A 5 12.14 15.20 0.36
N LEU A 6 12.91 14.60 1.27
CA LEU A 6 13.64 13.36 1.01
C LEU A 6 12.72 12.18 1.28
N GLN A 7 12.21 11.54 0.23
CA GLN A 7 11.40 10.32 0.30
C GLN A 7 12.31 9.10 0.39
N VAL A 8 12.22 8.34 1.47
CA VAL A 8 13.02 7.12 1.69
C VAL A 8 12.12 5.89 1.53
N ALA A 9 12.32 5.15 0.45
CA ALA A 9 11.56 3.95 0.12
C ALA A 9 11.99 2.74 0.98
N PHE A 10 11.20 1.67 0.92
CA PHE A 10 11.65 0.36 1.39
C PHE A 10 12.82 -0.12 0.53
N PRO A 11 13.99 -0.48 1.13
CA PRO A 11 15.19 -0.74 0.35
C PRO A 11 15.13 -1.98 -0.54
N PHE A 12 14.25 -2.95 -0.24
CA PHE A 12 14.20 -4.25 -0.94
C PHE A 12 13.13 -4.33 -2.04
N ALA A 13 12.45 -3.22 -2.35
CA ALA A 13 11.46 -3.17 -3.41
C ALA A 13 11.63 -1.91 -4.27
N PRO A 14 11.59 -2.05 -5.60
CA PRO A 14 11.65 -0.89 -6.48
C PRO A 14 10.35 -0.08 -6.37
N VAL A 15 10.49 1.25 -6.38
CA VAL A 15 9.36 2.18 -6.51
C VAL A 15 9.14 2.50 -7.98
N GLY A 16 7.90 2.80 -8.35
CA GLY A 16 7.55 3.12 -9.71
C GLY A 16 6.07 2.89 -10.03
N PRO A 17 5.67 3.16 -11.28
CA PRO A 17 4.27 3.12 -11.68
C PRO A 17 3.67 1.70 -11.66
N ASP A 18 4.52 0.68 -11.77
CA ASP A 18 4.14 -0.73 -11.78
C ASP A 18 4.59 -1.48 -10.52
N ALA A 19 4.90 -0.74 -9.44
CA ALA A 19 5.23 -1.35 -8.15
C ALA A 19 4.06 -2.20 -7.63
N VAL A 20 4.36 -3.41 -7.14
CA VAL A 20 3.35 -4.35 -6.64
C VAL A 20 2.93 -4.04 -5.20
N GLY A 21 3.86 -3.53 -4.39
CA GLY A 21 3.61 -3.20 -2.98
C GLY A 21 2.89 -1.86 -2.80
N GLY A 22 2.17 -1.74 -1.68
CA GLY A 22 1.36 -0.56 -1.37
C GLY A 22 2.21 0.64 -0.97
N ALA A 23 3.25 0.43 -0.18
CA ALA A 23 4.15 1.49 0.28
C ALA A 23 4.85 2.17 -0.91
N GLU A 24 5.30 1.37 -1.87
CA GLU A 24 5.99 1.80 -3.08
C GLU A 24 5.04 2.59 -4.01
N GLN A 25 3.78 2.15 -4.15
CA GLN A 25 2.76 2.87 -4.92
C GLN A 25 2.39 4.20 -4.26
N VAL A 26 2.27 4.25 -2.93
CA VAL A 26 1.97 5.49 -2.19
C VAL A 26 3.13 6.48 -2.33
N LEU A 27 4.38 6.05 -2.12
CA LEU A 27 5.57 6.90 -2.33
C LEU A 27 5.61 7.43 -3.77
N SER A 28 5.39 6.56 -4.77
CA SER A 28 5.37 6.96 -6.18
C SER A 28 4.27 7.97 -6.49
N THR A 29 3.12 7.89 -5.81
CA THR A 29 2.04 8.85 -5.98
C THR A 29 2.42 10.22 -5.38
N ILE A 30 3.02 10.21 -4.18
CA ILE A 30 3.43 11.43 -3.50
C ILE A 30 4.55 12.14 -4.27
N GLU A 31 5.63 11.43 -4.63
CA GLU A 31 6.79 12.05 -5.29
C GLU A 31 6.41 12.72 -6.61
N ARG A 32 5.53 12.09 -7.40
CA ARG A 32 5.03 12.64 -8.66
C ARG A 32 4.07 13.81 -8.45
N GLY A 33 3.38 13.83 -7.32
CA GLY A 33 2.42 14.85 -6.97
C GLY A 33 3.07 16.15 -6.47
N LEU A 34 4.17 16.05 -5.72
CA LEU A 34 4.81 17.18 -5.06
C LEU A 34 5.15 18.37 -5.99
N PRO A 35 5.72 18.17 -7.19
CA PRO A 35 6.01 19.27 -8.12
C PRO A 35 4.78 20.06 -8.55
N ARG A 36 3.58 19.45 -8.62
CA ARG A 36 2.33 20.14 -8.99
C ARG A 36 1.95 21.23 -7.99
N PHE A 37 2.47 21.16 -6.76
CA PHE A 37 2.21 22.10 -5.68
C PHE A 37 3.45 22.95 -5.32
N GLY A 38 4.47 22.96 -6.18
CA GLY A 38 5.68 23.76 -5.98
C GLY A 38 6.65 23.19 -4.95
N HIS A 39 6.48 21.93 -4.53
CA HIS A 39 7.42 21.22 -3.66
C HIS A 39 8.39 20.38 -4.50
N ARG A 40 9.53 20.04 -3.92
CA ARG A 40 10.57 19.21 -4.52
C ARG A 40 10.64 17.88 -3.80
N ALA A 41 10.83 16.81 -4.55
CA ALA A 41 11.13 15.49 -4.01
C ALA A 41 12.54 15.05 -4.42
N ILE A 42 13.21 14.36 -3.50
CA ILE A 42 14.41 13.56 -3.77
C ILE A 42 14.05 12.17 -3.27
N VAL A 43 14.30 11.14 -4.08
CA VAL A 43 13.89 9.77 -3.76
C VAL A 43 15.12 8.92 -3.51
N LEU A 44 15.24 8.37 -2.31
CA LEU A 44 16.22 7.33 -1.98
C LEU A 44 15.51 5.98 -2.06
N ALA A 45 15.84 5.18 -3.07
CA ALA A 45 15.14 3.91 -3.34
C ALA A 45 16.05 2.87 -3.99
N CYS A 46 15.61 1.61 -4.00
CA CYS A 46 16.29 0.49 -4.65
C CYS A 46 16.71 0.85 -6.09
N GLU A 47 17.91 0.43 -6.49
CA GLU A 47 18.35 0.49 -7.89
C GLU A 47 17.31 -0.17 -8.81
N GLY A 48 17.08 0.41 -9.99
CA GLY A 48 16.00 0.01 -10.90
C GLY A 48 14.63 0.65 -10.61
N SER A 49 14.51 1.49 -9.58
CA SER A 49 13.31 2.30 -9.34
C SER A 49 13.08 3.36 -10.43
N ALA A 50 11.81 3.66 -10.72
CA ALA A 50 11.39 4.63 -11.74
C ALA A 50 10.63 5.82 -11.13
N THR A 51 11.31 6.96 -10.99
CA THR A 51 10.80 8.19 -10.35
C THR A 51 10.78 9.37 -11.32
N ASN A 52 9.89 10.35 -11.06
CA ASN A 52 9.92 11.64 -11.80
C ASN A 52 10.86 12.67 -11.14
N SER A 53 11.40 12.31 -9.98
CA SER A 53 12.24 13.14 -9.13
C SER A 53 13.70 12.66 -9.16
N THR A 54 14.62 13.42 -8.54
CA THR A 54 16.02 13.01 -8.40
C THR A 54 16.12 11.70 -7.62
N LEU A 55 16.58 10.63 -8.29
CA LEU A 55 16.80 9.32 -7.66
C LEU A 55 18.21 9.23 -7.08
N LEU A 56 18.29 8.82 -5.82
CA LEU A 56 19.48 8.33 -5.15
C LEU A 56 19.34 6.80 -5.05
N PRO A 57 20.03 6.01 -5.88
CA PRO A 57 19.83 4.57 -5.91
C PRO A 57 20.48 3.90 -4.69
N ILE A 58 19.88 2.81 -4.23
CA ILE A 58 20.42 1.88 -3.23
C ILE A 58 20.73 0.57 -3.95
N PRO A 59 22.01 0.20 -4.13
CA PRO A 59 22.35 -1.08 -4.71
C PRO A 59 21.93 -2.20 -3.76
N LEU A 60 21.27 -3.23 -4.29
CA LEU A 60 20.94 -4.44 -3.55
C LEU A 60 21.97 -5.52 -3.84
N PRO A 61 22.59 -6.13 -2.80
CA PRO A 61 23.44 -7.29 -3.02
C PRO A 61 22.62 -8.43 -3.66
N PRO A 62 23.20 -9.21 -4.58
CA PRO A 62 22.53 -10.37 -5.13
C PRO A 62 22.38 -11.46 -4.07
N GLY A 63 21.29 -12.23 -4.15
CA GLY A 63 21.04 -13.40 -3.28
C GLY A 63 19.83 -13.24 -2.36
N PRO A 64 19.60 -14.22 -1.46
CA PRO A 64 18.48 -14.20 -0.53
C PRO A 64 18.63 -13.09 0.51
N VAL A 65 17.51 -12.54 0.97
CA VAL A 65 17.50 -11.54 2.04
C VAL A 65 17.77 -12.23 3.38
N THR A 66 19.00 -12.12 3.87
CA THR A 66 19.44 -12.59 5.20
C THR A 66 19.49 -11.43 6.19
N ASP A 67 19.52 -11.73 7.49
CA ASP A 67 19.63 -10.71 8.55
C ASP A 67 20.91 -9.86 8.39
N ALA A 68 22.04 -10.50 8.07
CA ALA A 68 23.31 -9.80 7.81
C ALA A 68 23.21 -8.86 6.60
N MET A 69 22.50 -9.27 5.53
CA MET A 69 22.25 -8.40 4.38
C MET A 69 21.35 -7.22 4.76
N GLN A 70 20.32 -7.46 5.58
CA GLN A 70 19.46 -6.39 6.07
C GLN A 70 20.23 -5.35 6.87
N ASP A 71 21.05 -5.77 7.83
CA ASP A 71 21.85 -4.87 8.66
C ASP A 71 22.85 -4.05 7.81
N ALA A 72 23.50 -4.67 6.82
CA ALA A 72 24.40 -3.98 5.90
C ALA A 72 23.66 -2.92 5.04
N VAL A 73 22.50 -3.27 4.51
CA VAL A 73 21.65 -2.35 3.73
C VAL A 73 21.15 -1.20 4.61
N HIS A 74 20.75 -1.46 5.85
CA HIS A 74 20.33 -0.43 6.81
C HIS A 74 21.47 0.52 7.18
N ALA A 75 22.70 0.02 7.34
CA ALA A 75 23.88 0.86 7.56
C ALA A 75 24.15 1.77 6.36
N ALA A 76 24.15 1.22 5.14
CA ALA A 76 24.33 1.99 3.91
C ALA A 76 23.21 3.03 3.71
N LEU A 77 21.97 2.72 4.10
CA LEU A 77 20.86 3.66 4.10
C LEU A 77 21.10 4.86 5.01
N ARG A 78 21.55 4.64 6.25
CA ARG A 78 21.86 5.73 7.19
C ARG A 78 22.92 6.67 6.61
N GLU A 79 23.98 6.13 6.02
CA GLU A 79 25.03 6.91 5.38
C GLU A 79 24.52 7.70 4.17
N ARG A 80 23.69 7.08 3.32
CA ARG A 80 23.11 7.74 2.14
C ARG A 80 22.12 8.84 2.51
N ILE A 81 21.29 8.63 3.53
CA ILE A 81 20.42 9.67 4.07
C ILE A 81 21.29 10.84 4.57
N ALA A 82 22.31 10.57 5.40
CA ALA A 82 23.20 11.60 5.90
C ALA A 82 23.93 12.37 4.77
N ALA A 83 24.37 11.67 3.72
CA ALA A 83 24.97 12.30 2.55
C ALA A 83 23.98 13.17 1.77
N ALA A 84 22.72 12.73 1.61
CA ALA A 84 21.67 13.53 0.98
C ALA A 84 21.39 14.81 1.77
N LEU A 85 21.31 14.72 3.10
CA LEU A 85 21.10 15.87 3.98
C LEU A 85 22.25 16.89 3.94
N ARG A 86 23.49 16.46 3.67
CA ARG A 86 24.62 17.38 3.45
C ARG A 86 24.62 18.03 2.07
N ARG A 87 24.10 17.33 1.06
CA ARG A 87 24.15 17.75 -0.34
C ARG A 87 22.98 18.63 -0.76
N TYR A 88 21.81 18.42 -0.17
CA TYR A 88 20.56 19.07 -0.57
C TYR A 88 19.93 19.80 0.62
N PRO A 89 19.24 20.93 0.39
CA PRO A 89 18.51 21.66 1.43
C PRO A 89 17.20 20.93 1.74
N VAL A 90 17.27 19.80 2.43
CA VAL A 90 16.12 18.96 2.78
C VAL A 90 15.41 19.54 4.00
N ASP A 91 14.12 19.86 3.86
CA ASP A 91 13.29 20.40 4.94
C ASP A 91 12.67 19.29 5.79
N LEU A 92 12.46 18.10 5.21
CA LEU A 92 11.83 16.95 5.88
C LEU A 92 12.26 15.63 5.23
N VAL A 93 12.47 14.60 6.06
CA VAL A 93 12.66 13.21 5.61
C VAL A 93 11.36 12.44 5.80
N HIS A 94 10.86 11.82 4.73
CA HIS A 94 9.64 11.02 4.77
C HIS A 94 9.95 9.54 4.54
N MET A 95 9.75 8.73 5.57
CA MET A 95 10.09 7.31 5.60
C MET A 95 8.88 6.46 5.20
N HIS A 96 9.08 5.57 4.23
CA HIS A 96 8.07 4.62 3.75
C HIS A 96 8.44 3.15 4.01
N GLY A 97 9.70 2.88 4.36
CA GLY A 97 10.13 1.51 4.61
C GLY A 97 9.45 0.90 5.83
N ILE A 98 9.02 -0.36 5.72
CA ILE A 98 8.35 -1.08 6.81
C ILE A 98 9.26 -1.31 8.03
N ASP A 99 10.55 -1.08 7.87
CA ASP A 99 11.64 -1.23 8.83
C ASP A 99 12.34 0.11 9.14
N PHE A 100 11.71 1.25 8.83
CA PHE A 100 12.29 2.59 8.92
C PHE A 100 13.00 2.91 10.24
N HIS A 101 12.51 2.38 11.35
CA HIS A 101 13.02 2.61 12.70
C HIS A 101 14.47 2.13 12.88
N ARG A 102 14.96 1.24 12.00
CA ARG A 102 16.34 0.71 12.02
C ARG A 102 17.37 1.65 11.37
N TYR A 103 16.94 2.64 10.60
CA TYR A 103 17.84 3.50 9.82
C TYR A 103 17.39 4.98 9.79
N LEU A 104 16.78 5.44 10.88
CA LEU A 104 16.51 6.86 11.08
C LEU A 104 17.81 7.70 11.01
N PRO A 105 17.77 8.92 10.42
CA PRO A 105 18.92 9.83 10.44
C PRO A 105 19.18 10.37 11.85
N SER A 106 20.37 10.96 12.05
CA SER A 106 20.66 11.74 13.25
C SER A 106 19.63 12.87 13.48
N PRO A 107 19.45 13.35 14.73
CA PRO A 107 18.61 14.51 15.02
C PRO A 107 19.00 15.76 14.20
N GLY A 108 18.03 16.61 13.87
CA GLY A 108 18.24 17.87 13.14
C GLY A 108 17.13 18.18 12.14
N VAL A 109 16.97 17.35 11.12
CA VAL A 109 15.84 17.44 10.16
C VAL A 109 14.63 16.69 10.71
N PRO A 110 13.39 17.21 10.65
CA PRO A 110 12.25 16.44 11.10
C PRO A 110 12.00 15.22 10.21
N VAL A 111 11.50 14.14 10.83
CA VAL A 111 11.15 12.89 10.16
C VAL A 111 9.66 12.67 10.26
N LEU A 112 9.02 12.38 9.13
CA LEU A 112 7.70 11.77 9.09
C LEU A 112 7.86 10.30 8.69
N ALA A 113 7.21 9.36 9.38
CA ALA A 113 7.18 7.96 9.00
C ALA A 113 5.74 7.51 8.76
N THR A 114 5.49 6.97 7.57
CA THR A 114 4.20 6.36 7.24
C THR A 114 4.21 4.89 7.65
N LEU A 115 3.28 4.50 8.52
CA LEU A 115 3.11 3.14 8.98
C LEU A 115 2.35 2.32 7.92
N HIS A 116 3.06 1.45 7.19
CA HIS A 116 2.45 0.60 6.15
C HIS A 116 2.06 -0.79 6.68
N LEU A 117 2.59 -1.21 7.84
CA LEU A 117 2.24 -2.48 8.50
C LEU A 117 1.21 -2.29 9.62
N PRO A 118 0.49 -3.37 10.00
CA PRO A 118 -0.30 -3.38 11.22
C PRO A 118 0.50 -2.87 12.43
N PRO A 119 -0.09 -2.07 13.33
CA PRO A 119 0.64 -1.53 14.49
C PRO A 119 1.31 -2.61 15.33
N GLY A 120 0.64 -3.74 15.55
CA GLY A 120 1.20 -4.86 16.32
C GLY A 120 2.34 -5.63 15.65
N TRP A 121 2.71 -5.29 14.41
CA TRP A 121 3.87 -5.87 13.71
C TRP A 121 5.11 -4.97 13.82
N TYR A 122 4.95 -3.75 14.32
CA TYR A 122 6.07 -2.90 14.69
C TYR A 122 6.49 -3.21 16.12
N PRO A 123 7.79 -3.08 16.44
CA PRO A 123 8.23 -3.22 17.81
C PRO A 123 7.76 -1.98 18.63
N PRO A 124 7.49 -2.11 19.94
CA PRO A 124 6.82 -1.07 20.73
C PRO A 124 7.52 0.29 20.75
N GLU A 125 8.85 0.32 20.60
CA GLU A 125 9.66 1.53 20.54
C GLU A 125 9.32 2.44 19.36
N VAL A 126 8.71 1.91 18.29
CA VAL A 126 8.22 2.71 17.17
C VAL A 126 7.22 3.76 17.66
N PHE A 127 6.34 3.40 18.59
CA PHE A 127 5.32 4.30 19.16
C PHE A 127 5.82 5.16 20.31
N ARG A 128 7.12 5.08 20.63
CA ARG A 128 7.82 5.92 21.62
C ARG A 128 9.16 6.36 21.03
N PRO A 129 9.15 7.14 19.93
CA PRO A 129 10.37 7.44 19.20
C PRO A 129 11.37 8.19 20.09
N ALA A 130 12.53 7.58 20.32
CA ALA A 130 13.61 8.19 21.11
C ALA A 130 14.25 9.40 20.40
N ARG A 131 14.16 9.43 19.06
CA ARG A 131 14.66 10.52 18.23
C ARG A 131 13.65 11.68 18.23
N PRO A 132 14.04 12.91 18.62
CA PRO A 132 13.15 14.08 18.58
C PRO A 132 12.68 14.37 17.16
N ASP A 133 11.56 15.10 17.03
CA ASP A 133 10.94 15.47 15.75
C ASP A 133 10.71 14.29 14.81
N THR A 134 10.38 13.13 15.38
CA THR A 134 9.96 11.94 14.65
C THR A 134 8.47 11.78 14.80
N TRP A 135 7.76 11.99 13.70
CA TRP A 135 6.30 11.95 13.60
C TRP A 135 5.87 10.67 12.90
N LEU A 136 4.77 10.09 13.36
CA LEU A 136 4.21 8.88 12.79
C LEU A 136 2.86 9.19 12.14
N HIS A 137 2.52 8.37 11.16
CA HIS A 137 1.30 8.53 10.41
C HIS A 137 0.68 7.19 10.03
N ALA A 138 -0.64 7.05 10.22
CA ALA A 138 -1.38 5.86 9.81
C ALA A 138 -2.14 6.09 8.49
N VAL A 139 -2.10 5.11 7.59
CA VAL A 139 -2.69 5.18 6.23
C VAL A 139 -4.18 4.88 6.16
N SER A 140 -4.82 4.66 7.32
CA SER A 140 -6.26 4.63 7.45
C SER A 140 -6.72 5.01 8.86
N SER A 141 -7.98 5.45 8.96
CA SER A 141 -8.65 5.63 10.25
C SER A 141 -8.69 4.34 11.09
N SER A 142 -8.95 3.17 10.48
CA SER A 142 -8.91 1.87 11.18
C SER A 142 -7.54 1.58 11.78
N GLN A 143 -6.47 1.81 11.02
CA GLN A 143 -5.11 1.59 11.50
C GLN A 143 -4.77 2.55 12.63
N HIS A 144 -5.14 3.83 12.50
CA HIS A 144 -4.88 4.85 13.52
C HIS A 144 -5.53 4.49 14.86
N ARG A 145 -6.80 4.03 14.85
CA ARG A 145 -7.49 3.56 16.06
C ARG A 145 -6.81 2.35 16.72
N ALA A 146 -6.11 1.53 15.93
CA ALA A 146 -5.39 0.36 16.42
C ALA A 146 -3.95 0.69 16.90
N CYS A 147 -3.46 1.90 16.67
CA CYS A 147 -2.14 2.31 17.16
C CYS A 147 -2.15 2.49 18.69
N PRO A 148 -1.09 2.08 19.40
CA PRO A 148 -0.88 2.48 20.78
C PRO A 148 -0.85 4.01 20.94
N PRO A 149 -1.23 4.56 22.11
CA PRO A 149 -1.11 5.98 22.39
C PRO A 149 0.32 6.48 22.15
N CYS A 150 0.46 7.51 21.31
CA CYS A 150 1.74 8.06 20.90
C CYS A 150 1.56 9.56 20.62
N ALA A 151 2.25 10.43 21.36
CA ALA A 151 2.15 11.88 21.19
C ALA A 151 2.61 12.36 19.80
N SER A 152 3.50 11.59 19.16
CA SER A 152 4.01 11.88 17.83
C SER A 152 3.14 11.31 16.69
N LEU A 153 2.05 10.60 17.00
CA LEU A 153 1.14 10.06 15.99
C LEU A 153 0.19 11.16 15.50
N LEU A 154 0.37 11.57 14.24
CA LEU A 154 -0.48 12.56 13.58
C LEU A 154 -1.85 11.97 13.20
N PRO A 155 -2.87 12.82 12.95
CA PRO A 155 -4.15 12.36 12.40
C PRO A 155 -3.95 11.55 11.11
N PRO A 156 -4.77 10.51 10.85
CA PRO A 156 -4.62 9.66 9.68
C PRO A 156 -4.87 10.41 8.36
N ILE A 157 -4.25 9.90 7.30
CA ILE A 157 -4.32 10.36 5.91
C ILE A 157 -4.60 9.06 5.20
N ASP A 158 -5.85 8.89 4.81
CA ASP A 158 -6.26 7.70 4.09
C ASP A 158 -5.51 7.63 2.75
N ASN A 159 -5.07 6.43 2.39
CA ASN A 159 -4.50 6.21 1.07
C ASN A 159 -5.52 6.54 -0.04
N GLY A 160 -4.99 7.01 -1.18
CA GLY A 160 -5.77 7.36 -2.36
C GLY A 160 -5.20 6.73 -3.62
N VAL A 161 -6.04 6.63 -4.64
CA VAL A 161 -5.72 6.06 -5.95
C VAL A 161 -6.11 7.03 -7.07
N ALA A 162 -5.58 6.80 -8.28
CA ALA A 162 -5.88 7.63 -9.45
C ALA A 162 -7.30 7.36 -9.99
N THR A 163 -8.32 7.73 -9.22
CA THR A 163 -9.74 7.37 -9.41
C THR A 163 -10.24 7.62 -10.83
N ASP A 164 -9.83 8.73 -11.45
CA ASP A 164 -10.25 9.09 -12.81
C ASP A 164 -9.49 8.33 -13.89
N ALA A 165 -8.18 8.12 -13.71
CA ALA A 165 -7.38 7.37 -14.66
C ALA A 165 -7.76 5.87 -14.70
N LEU A 166 -8.38 5.36 -13.65
CA LEU A 166 -8.83 3.97 -13.51
C LEU A 166 -10.17 3.69 -14.21
N HIS A 167 -10.98 4.71 -14.50
CA HIS A 167 -12.26 4.48 -15.17
C HIS A 167 -12.03 4.04 -16.63
N LEU A 168 -12.50 2.84 -16.96
CA LEU A 168 -12.59 2.34 -18.32
C LEU A 168 -13.95 1.68 -18.52
N PRO A 169 -14.85 2.22 -19.36
CA PRO A 169 -16.19 1.67 -19.53
C PRO A 169 -16.12 0.35 -20.30
N LEU A 170 -16.19 -0.77 -19.58
CA LEU A 170 -16.21 -2.12 -20.13
C LEU A 170 -17.42 -2.91 -19.64
N THR A 171 -17.91 -3.82 -20.48
CA THR A 171 -18.86 -4.84 -20.05
C THR A 171 -18.17 -5.83 -19.11
N ARG A 172 -18.75 -6.05 -17.93
CA ARG A 172 -18.26 -7.06 -16.98
C ARG A 172 -18.31 -8.46 -17.60
N ARG A 173 -17.33 -9.28 -17.24
CA ARG A 173 -17.15 -10.66 -17.69
C ARG A 173 -17.29 -11.61 -16.49
N ARG A 174 -17.46 -12.90 -16.78
CA ARG A 174 -17.64 -13.95 -15.76
C ARG A 174 -16.30 -14.42 -15.17
N PHE A 175 -15.61 -13.52 -14.48
CA PHE A 175 -14.47 -13.87 -13.64
C PHE A 175 -14.39 -12.93 -12.42
N ALA A 176 -13.86 -13.42 -11.31
CA ALA A 176 -13.44 -12.61 -10.19
C ALA A 176 -11.92 -12.37 -10.25
N LEU A 177 -11.48 -11.23 -9.73
CA LEU A 177 -10.07 -10.85 -9.71
C LEU A 177 -9.53 -10.90 -8.29
N LEU A 178 -8.31 -11.40 -8.13
CA LEU A 178 -7.57 -11.41 -6.88
C LEU A 178 -6.23 -10.73 -7.15
N LEU A 179 -5.91 -9.68 -6.38
CA LEU A 179 -4.72 -8.86 -6.61
C LEU A 179 -3.86 -8.73 -5.36
N GLY A 180 -2.54 -8.83 -5.51
CA GLY A 180 -1.57 -8.45 -4.48
C GLY A 180 -0.38 -9.39 -4.37
N ARG A 181 0.47 -9.12 -3.37
CA ARG A 181 1.58 -10.02 -2.99
C ARG A 181 1.04 -11.42 -2.67
N VAL A 182 1.71 -12.46 -3.14
CA VAL A 182 1.36 -13.85 -2.82
C VAL A 182 2.08 -14.26 -1.53
N CYS A 183 1.33 -14.34 -0.44
CA CYS A 183 1.86 -14.58 0.90
C CYS A 183 0.78 -15.06 1.87
N PRO A 184 1.14 -15.76 2.97
CA PRO A 184 0.19 -16.40 3.88
C PRO A 184 -0.93 -15.48 4.38
N GLU A 185 -0.59 -14.25 4.74
CA GLU A 185 -1.52 -13.29 5.35
C GLU A 185 -2.61 -12.78 4.38
N LYS A 186 -2.39 -12.92 3.08
CA LYS A 186 -3.36 -12.56 2.04
C LYS A 186 -4.33 -13.69 1.72
N ASN A 187 -4.04 -14.91 2.18
CA ASN A 187 -4.97 -16.05 2.20
C ASN A 187 -5.67 -16.31 0.84
N GLN A 188 -4.94 -16.13 -0.27
CA GLN A 188 -5.43 -16.35 -1.63
C GLN A 188 -6.01 -17.75 -1.88
N HIS A 189 -5.53 -18.78 -1.17
CA HIS A 189 -6.07 -20.12 -1.32
C HIS A 189 -7.55 -20.21 -0.92
N ALA A 190 -7.98 -19.46 0.11
CA ALA A 190 -9.38 -19.34 0.50
C ALA A 190 -10.22 -18.59 -0.54
N ALA A 191 -9.65 -17.55 -1.17
CA ALA A 191 -10.32 -16.83 -2.26
C ALA A 191 -10.50 -17.71 -3.52
N LEU A 192 -9.52 -18.54 -3.84
CA LEU A 192 -9.61 -19.52 -4.93
C LEU A 192 -10.69 -20.58 -4.64
N GLU A 193 -10.74 -21.07 -3.40
CA GLU A 193 -11.76 -22.01 -2.95
C GLU A 193 -13.17 -21.40 -3.01
N ALA A 194 -13.34 -20.16 -2.56
CA ALA A 194 -14.60 -19.44 -2.68
C ALA A 194 -15.02 -19.27 -4.15
N GLY A 195 -14.06 -19.01 -5.04
CA GLY A 195 -14.28 -18.99 -6.49
C GLY A 195 -14.79 -20.32 -7.04
N SER A 196 -14.17 -21.43 -6.63
CA SER A 196 -14.62 -22.79 -6.97
C SER A 196 -16.05 -23.05 -6.48
N GLN A 197 -16.34 -22.77 -5.20
CA GLN A 197 -17.69 -22.91 -4.63
C GLN A 197 -18.73 -21.97 -5.30
N ALA A 198 -18.29 -20.84 -5.83
CA ALA A 198 -19.12 -19.90 -6.57
C ALA A 198 -19.37 -20.32 -8.03
N GLY A 199 -18.62 -21.30 -8.56
CA GLY A 199 -18.59 -21.59 -10.00
C GLY A 199 -18.04 -20.42 -10.82
N MET A 200 -17.12 -19.63 -10.22
CA MET A 200 -16.57 -18.41 -10.80
C MET A 200 -15.07 -18.58 -11.07
N PRO A 201 -14.60 -18.39 -12.32
CA PRO A 201 -13.17 -18.29 -12.62
C PRO A 201 -12.52 -17.19 -11.79
N VAL A 202 -11.35 -17.47 -11.21
CA VAL A 202 -10.57 -16.49 -10.43
C VAL A 202 -9.24 -16.27 -11.13
N LEU A 203 -8.96 -15.01 -11.44
CA LEU A 203 -7.69 -14.60 -12.01
C LEU A 203 -6.84 -13.97 -10.90
N LEU A 204 -5.71 -14.59 -10.56
CA LEU A 204 -4.76 -14.09 -9.59
C LEU A 204 -3.67 -13.27 -10.30
N GLY A 205 -3.68 -11.96 -10.09
CA GLY A 205 -2.59 -11.06 -10.49
C GLY A 205 -1.74 -10.70 -9.27
N GLY A 206 -0.43 -10.91 -9.34
CA GLY A 206 0.43 -10.72 -8.18
C GLY A 206 1.84 -11.23 -8.37
N GLN A 207 2.66 -11.04 -7.35
CA GLN A 207 4.04 -11.48 -7.34
C GLN A 207 4.31 -12.33 -6.10
N VAL A 208 4.99 -13.47 -6.32
CA VAL A 208 5.65 -14.23 -5.27
C VAL A 208 7.02 -13.58 -5.07
N PHE A 209 7.23 -12.97 -3.91
CA PHE A 209 8.53 -12.41 -3.54
C PHE A 209 9.45 -13.51 -2.99
N PRO A 210 10.78 -13.40 -3.14
CA PRO A 210 11.75 -14.43 -2.77
C PRO A 210 12.01 -14.48 -1.26
N TYR A 211 10.93 -14.61 -0.49
CA TYR A 211 10.95 -14.89 0.94
C TYR A 211 10.51 -16.34 1.14
N ALA A 212 11.21 -17.09 1.99
CA ALA A 212 10.95 -18.52 2.19
C ALA A 212 9.48 -18.83 2.54
N ALA A 213 8.85 -17.99 3.36
CA ALA A 213 7.43 -18.11 3.72
C ALA A 213 6.49 -17.92 2.52
N HIS A 214 6.81 -17.02 1.59
CA HIS A 214 6.00 -16.75 0.40
C HIS A 214 6.11 -17.90 -0.61
N GLU A 215 7.32 -18.40 -0.84
CA GLU A 215 7.58 -19.52 -1.76
C GLU A 215 6.92 -20.81 -1.26
N THR A 216 7.03 -21.09 0.04
CA THR A 216 6.38 -22.24 0.69
C THR A 216 4.86 -22.13 0.55
N TYR A 217 4.29 -20.97 0.86
CA TYR A 217 2.86 -20.73 0.72
C TYR A 217 2.36 -20.84 -0.73
N TRP A 218 3.12 -20.30 -1.69
CA TRP A 218 2.83 -20.43 -3.12
C TRP A 218 2.76 -21.91 -3.52
N ARG A 219 3.81 -22.69 -3.22
CA ARG A 219 3.91 -24.10 -3.59
C ARG A 219 2.83 -24.95 -2.94
N ASP A 220 2.58 -24.75 -1.65
CA ASP A 220 1.80 -25.70 -0.84
C ASP A 220 0.31 -25.34 -0.78
N LYS A 221 -0.05 -24.06 -0.93
CA LYS A 221 -1.44 -23.59 -0.76
C LYS A 221 -2.04 -23.00 -2.04
N VAL A 222 -1.28 -22.22 -2.81
CA VAL A 222 -1.84 -21.46 -3.95
C VAL A 222 -1.75 -22.26 -5.25
N LEU A 223 -0.56 -22.71 -5.62
CA LEU A 223 -0.28 -23.41 -6.88
C LEU A 223 -1.20 -24.63 -7.12
N PRO A 224 -1.50 -25.50 -6.12
CA PRO A 224 -2.40 -26.64 -6.32
C PRO A 224 -3.85 -26.26 -6.66
N ARG A 225 -4.25 -25.00 -6.39
CA ARG A 225 -5.60 -24.47 -6.65
C ARG A 225 -5.67 -23.65 -7.94
N LEU A 226 -4.54 -23.43 -8.62
CA LEU A 226 -4.47 -22.72 -9.90
C LEU A 226 -4.69 -23.68 -11.09
N THR A 227 -5.74 -24.47 -11.00
CA THR A 227 -6.23 -25.33 -12.07
C THR A 227 -7.41 -24.66 -12.79
N LEU A 228 -7.74 -25.10 -14.01
CA LEU A 228 -8.88 -24.52 -14.73
C LEU A 228 -10.17 -24.60 -13.88
N PRO A 229 -10.93 -23.50 -13.76
CA PRO A 229 -10.82 -22.26 -14.54
C PRO A 229 -9.96 -21.14 -13.91
N HIS A 230 -9.29 -21.37 -12.78
CA HIS A 230 -8.43 -20.39 -12.12
C HIS A 230 -7.10 -20.22 -12.86
N ARG A 231 -6.54 -19.00 -12.85
CA ARG A 231 -5.28 -18.68 -13.56
C ARG A 231 -4.42 -17.71 -12.78
N PHE A 232 -3.10 -17.91 -12.83
CA PHE A 232 -2.12 -16.93 -12.39
C PHE A 232 -1.66 -16.08 -13.57
N LEU A 233 -1.69 -14.76 -13.39
CA LEU A 233 -1.37 -13.79 -14.45
C LEU A 233 0.01 -13.15 -14.28
N GLY A 234 0.70 -13.43 -13.18
CA GLY A 234 1.91 -12.70 -12.77
C GLY A 234 1.63 -11.28 -12.30
N PRO A 235 2.68 -10.46 -12.10
CA PRO A 235 2.53 -9.05 -11.74
C PRO A 235 1.81 -8.29 -12.87
N LEU A 236 0.99 -7.32 -12.47
CA LEU A 236 0.15 -6.55 -13.40
C LEU A 236 0.48 -5.06 -13.28
N GLY A 237 1.00 -4.49 -14.37
CA GLY A 237 1.14 -3.04 -14.51
C GLY A 237 -0.20 -2.31 -14.65
N PHE A 238 -0.16 -0.98 -14.53
CA PHE A 238 -1.36 -0.13 -14.42
C PHE A 238 -2.41 -0.40 -15.52
N ALA A 239 -1.99 -0.41 -16.79
CA ALA A 239 -2.91 -0.55 -17.92
C ALA A 239 -3.64 -1.90 -17.95
N ARG A 240 -2.93 -3.00 -17.65
CA ARG A 240 -3.51 -4.35 -17.61
C ARG A 240 -4.40 -4.52 -16.38
N LYS A 241 -3.96 -4.02 -15.22
CA LYS A 241 -4.74 -4.00 -13.97
C LYS A 241 -6.07 -3.26 -14.15
N ARG A 242 -6.04 -2.05 -14.73
CA ARG A 242 -7.25 -1.24 -15.04
C ARG A 242 -8.25 -2.00 -15.92
N ARG A 243 -7.79 -2.62 -17.01
CA ARG A 243 -8.64 -3.41 -17.92
C ARG A 243 -9.29 -4.59 -17.21
N LEU A 244 -8.51 -5.33 -16.42
CA LEU A 244 -9.00 -6.50 -15.70
C LEU A 244 -9.99 -6.11 -14.60
N LEU A 245 -9.70 -5.07 -13.82
CA LEU A 245 -10.61 -4.56 -12.79
C LEU A 245 -11.94 -4.12 -13.41
N SER A 246 -11.90 -3.34 -14.48
CA SER A 246 -13.12 -2.85 -15.16
C SER A 246 -13.96 -3.96 -15.80
N ALA A 247 -13.34 -5.09 -16.16
CA ALA A 247 -14.02 -6.25 -16.72
C ALA A 247 -14.40 -7.30 -15.66
N ALA A 248 -13.87 -7.24 -14.44
CA ALA A 248 -14.13 -8.25 -13.42
C ALA A 248 -15.57 -8.17 -12.88
N ARG A 249 -16.12 -9.33 -12.48
CA ARG A 249 -17.39 -9.40 -11.76
C ARG A 249 -17.27 -8.78 -10.37
N CYS A 250 -16.18 -9.08 -9.68
CA CYS A 250 -15.79 -8.50 -8.41
C CYS A 250 -14.27 -8.64 -8.21
N LEU A 251 -13.73 -7.83 -7.31
CA LEU A 251 -12.46 -8.09 -6.66
C LEU A 251 -12.72 -8.93 -5.40
N ILE A 252 -11.89 -9.96 -5.15
CA ILE A 252 -11.92 -10.74 -3.92
C ILE A 252 -10.70 -10.34 -3.05
N SER A 253 -10.91 -10.17 -1.74
CA SER A 253 -9.84 -10.02 -0.75
C SER A 253 -10.11 -10.88 0.47
N ALA A 254 -9.42 -12.02 0.57
CA ALA A 254 -9.56 -12.95 1.70
C ALA A 254 -8.52 -12.70 2.81
N SER A 255 -7.87 -11.52 2.85
CA SER A 255 -6.77 -11.26 3.79
C SER A 255 -7.21 -11.46 5.24
N ILE A 256 -6.36 -12.15 5.99
CA ILE A 256 -6.51 -12.42 7.42
C ILE A 256 -5.59 -11.53 8.27
N ALA A 257 -4.66 -10.81 7.65
CA ALA A 257 -3.96 -9.74 8.34
C ALA A 257 -4.92 -8.57 8.56
N PRO A 258 -4.77 -7.82 9.67
CA PRO A 258 -5.49 -6.57 9.87
C PRO A 258 -4.98 -5.52 8.86
N GLU A 259 -5.56 -5.52 7.66
CA GLU A 259 -5.14 -4.66 6.55
C GLU A 259 -5.08 -3.20 7.00
N THR A 260 -3.95 -2.54 6.78
CA THR A 260 -3.78 -1.12 7.11
C THR A 260 -4.51 -0.22 6.13
N SER A 261 -4.68 -0.69 4.90
CA SER A 261 -5.35 -0.07 3.77
C SER A 261 -5.60 -1.15 2.71
N SER A 262 -6.29 -0.82 1.61
CA SER A 262 -6.33 -1.69 0.42
C SER A 262 -6.43 -0.86 -0.86
N LEU A 263 -5.26 -0.58 -1.46
CA LEU A 263 -5.22 0.13 -2.75
C LEU A 263 -6.00 -0.64 -3.82
N VAL A 264 -5.87 -1.97 -3.85
CA VAL A 264 -6.57 -2.81 -4.84
C VAL A 264 -8.10 -2.72 -4.69
N ALA A 265 -8.63 -2.62 -3.46
CA ALA A 265 -10.05 -2.41 -3.22
C ALA A 265 -10.49 -1.02 -3.72
N MET A 266 -9.73 0.03 -3.40
CA MET A 266 -10.00 1.39 -3.88
C MET A 266 -9.94 1.48 -5.41
N GLU A 267 -9.00 0.76 -6.04
CA GLU A 267 -8.85 0.67 -7.50
C GLU A 267 -10.02 -0.08 -8.15
N ALA A 268 -10.46 -1.19 -7.56
CA ALA A 268 -11.66 -1.90 -8.00
C ALA A 268 -12.89 -0.99 -7.93
N MET A 269 -13.09 -0.33 -6.79
CA MET A 269 -14.24 0.56 -6.62
C MET A 269 -14.18 1.74 -7.61
N SER A 270 -12.99 2.27 -7.92
CA SER A 270 -12.81 3.31 -8.95
C SER A 270 -13.20 2.84 -10.35
N CYS A 271 -12.98 1.56 -10.67
CA CYS A 271 -13.47 0.93 -11.89
C CYS A 271 -14.99 0.65 -11.87
N GLY A 272 -15.66 0.90 -10.76
CA GLY A 272 -17.05 0.51 -10.53
C GLY A 272 -17.21 -0.99 -10.25
N THR A 273 -16.14 -1.66 -9.83
CA THR A 273 -16.11 -3.11 -9.55
C THR A 273 -16.32 -3.35 -8.07
N PRO A 274 -17.28 -4.20 -7.67
CA PRO A 274 -17.57 -4.44 -6.26
C PRO A 274 -16.45 -5.25 -5.61
N VAL A 275 -16.29 -5.10 -4.31
CA VAL A 275 -15.26 -5.81 -3.52
C VAL A 275 -15.93 -6.80 -2.57
N VAL A 276 -15.56 -8.08 -2.65
CA VAL A 276 -15.96 -9.11 -1.69
C VAL A 276 -14.77 -9.40 -0.80
N ALA A 277 -14.89 -9.17 0.50
CA ALA A 277 -13.75 -9.28 1.40
C ALA A 277 -14.10 -9.79 2.79
N PHE A 278 -13.11 -10.40 3.46
CA PHE A 278 -13.18 -10.52 4.92
C PHE A 278 -13.16 -9.14 5.57
N ALA A 279 -13.91 -8.99 6.66
CA ALA A 279 -13.96 -7.77 7.47
C ALA A 279 -12.69 -7.59 8.31
N SER A 280 -11.54 -7.46 7.65
CA SER A 280 -10.23 -7.37 8.28
C SER A 280 -9.61 -5.98 8.13
N GLY A 281 -9.36 -5.32 9.27
CA GLY A 281 -8.76 -3.99 9.32
C GLY A 281 -9.52 -2.96 8.46
N ALA A 282 -8.77 -2.18 7.69
CA ALA A 282 -9.28 -1.11 6.85
C ALA A 282 -10.28 -1.57 5.77
N LEU A 283 -10.33 -2.85 5.42
CA LEU A 283 -11.34 -3.34 4.47
C LEU A 283 -12.77 -3.14 4.99
N ALA A 284 -12.97 -3.25 6.31
CA ALA A 284 -14.27 -2.99 6.94
C ALA A 284 -14.70 -1.52 6.82
N ASP A 285 -13.74 -0.58 6.84
CA ASP A 285 -13.99 0.85 6.66
C ASP A 285 -14.15 1.22 5.17
N ILE A 286 -13.43 0.55 4.27
CA ILE A 286 -13.44 0.84 2.82
C ILE A 286 -14.74 0.37 2.17
N ILE A 287 -15.26 -0.79 2.58
CA ILE A 287 -16.39 -1.46 1.92
C ILE A 287 -17.69 -1.16 2.65
N GLU A 288 -18.64 -0.54 1.94
CA GLU A 288 -20.01 -0.35 2.41
C GLU A 288 -20.80 -1.61 2.03
N HIS A 289 -21.04 -2.49 3.01
CA HIS A 289 -21.70 -3.79 2.79
C HIS A 289 -23.07 -3.62 2.11
N GLY A 290 -23.30 -4.37 1.02
CA GLY A 290 -24.51 -4.31 0.20
C GLY A 290 -24.60 -3.09 -0.73
N VAL A 291 -23.62 -2.17 -0.69
CA VAL A 291 -23.60 -0.96 -1.53
C VAL A 291 -22.38 -0.98 -2.45
N THR A 292 -21.18 -1.02 -1.89
CA THR A 292 -19.93 -1.05 -2.67
C THR A 292 -19.30 -2.42 -2.81
N GLY A 293 -19.83 -3.39 -2.06
CA GLY A 293 -19.28 -4.73 -1.97
C GLY A 293 -19.94 -5.52 -0.85
N PHE A 294 -19.28 -6.60 -0.43
CA PHE A 294 -19.75 -7.46 0.65
C PHE A 294 -18.60 -7.77 1.61
N LEU A 295 -18.87 -7.51 2.89
CA LEU A 295 -18.06 -7.99 4.01
C LEU A 295 -18.60 -9.35 4.44
N VAL A 296 -17.72 -10.36 4.47
CA VAL A 296 -18.06 -11.77 4.76
C VAL A 296 -17.13 -12.34 5.83
N ARG A 297 -17.50 -13.48 6.43
CA ARG A 297 -16.76 -14.07 7.55
C ARG A 297 -15.95 -15.31 7.18
N ASP A 298 -16.38 -16.02 6.14
CA ASP A 298 -15.77 -17.28 5.72
C ASP A 298 -15.87 -17.51 4.21
N VAL A 299 -15.30 -18.62 3.76
CA VAL A 299 -15.25 -19.03 2.35
C VAL A 299 -16.65 -19.25 1.75
N ALA A 300 -17.58 -19.80 2.54
CA ALA A 300 -18.93 -20.11 2.06
C ALA A 300 -19.74 -18.82 1.83
N GLU A 301 -19.71 -17.90 2.79
CA GLU A 301 -20.30 -16.56 2.64
C GLU A 301 -19.64 -15.80 1.49
N MET A 302 -18.31 -15.91 1.33
CA MET A 302 -17.59 -15.31 0.20
C MET A 302 -18.09 -15.85 -1.13
N ALA A 303 -18.33 -17.16 -1.25
CA ALA A 303 -18.86 -17.76 -2.47
C ALA A 303 -20.29 -17.26 -2.80
N VAL A 304 -21.15 -17.09 -1.79
CA VAL A 304 -22.47 -16.49 -1.94
C VAL A 304 -22.36 -15.03 -2.41
N ALA A 305 -21.50 -14.24 -1.78
CA ALA A 305 -21.30 -12.84 -2.11
C ALA A 305 -20.71 -12.62 -3.51
N ILE A 306 -19.80 -13.50 -3.96
CA ILE A 306 -19.27 -13.48 -5.33
C ILE A 306 -20.40 -13.59 -6.36
N ARG A 307 -21.41 -14.44 -6.10
CA ARG A 307 -22.59 -14.57 -6.98
C ARG A 307 -23.47 -13.33 -6.91
N ALA A 308 -23.66 -12.75 -5.73
CA ALA A 308 -24.49 -11.57 -5.49
C ALA A 308 -23.90 -10.25 -6.05
N ALA A 309 -22.59 -10.18 -6.28
CA ALA A 309 -21.88 -8.96 -6.71
C ALA A 309 -22.41 -8.31 -8.01
N ASP A 310 -23.10 -9.06 -8.87
CA ASP A 310 -23.71 -8.50 -10.08
C ASP A 310 -24.86 -7.53 -9.82
N GLY A 311 -25.53 -7.66 -8.67
CA GLY A 311 -26.66 -6.80 -8.30
C GLY A 311 -26.26 -5.39 -7.87
N LEU A 312 -24.96 -5.14 -7.63
CA LEU A 312 -24.48 -3.86 -7.14
C LEU A 312 -24.24 -2.86 -8.28
N CYS A 313 -24.75 -1.64 -8.10
CA CYS A 313 -24.67 -0.57 -9.11
C CYS A 313 -23.23 -0.06 -9.32
N PRO A 314 -22.62 -0.25 -10.51
CA PRO A 314 -21.26 0.21 -10.80
C PRO A 314 -21.08 1.73 -10.66
N ALA A 315 -22.12 2.51 -10.94
CA ALA A 315 -22.08 3.97 -10.83
C ALA A 315 -21.99 4.43 -9.38
N THR A 316 -22.75 3.80 -8.48
CA THR A 316 -22.70 4.06 -7.03
C THR A 316 -21.33 3.72 -6.46
N ILE A 317 -20.80 2.54 -6.81
CA ILE A 317 -19.46 2.09 -6.38
C ILE A 317 -18.39 3.13 -6.75
N ARG A 318 -18.39 3.55 -8.03
CA ARG A 318 -17.44 4.54 -8.54
C ARG A 318 -17.59 5.91 -7.90
N ALA A 319 -18.83 6.37 -7.70
CA ALA A 319 -19.10 7.66 -7.04
C ALA A 319 -18.57 7.67 -5.60
N THR A 320 -18.75 6.57 -4.86
CA THR A 320 -18.17 6.41 -3.52
C THR A 320 -16.64 6.42 -3.56
N ALA A 321 -16.02 5.71 -4.51
CA ALA A 321 -14.56 5.71 -4.65
C ALA A 321 -13.99 7.11 -4.92
N ARG A 322 -14.59 7.85 -5.85
CA ARG A 322 -14.17 9.23 -6.18
C ARG A 322 -14.28 10.18 -4.99
N ARG A 323 -15.35 10.05 -4.20
CA ARG A 323 -15.59 10.89 -3.02
C ARG A 323 -14.57 10.62 -1.90
N ARG A 324 -14.13 9.37 -1.74
CA ARG A 324 -13.40 8.94 -0.54
C ARG A 324 -11.91 8.65 -0.75
N PHE A 325 -11.51 8.21 -1.94
CA PHE A 325 -10.21 7.56 -2.16
C PHE A 325 -9.41 8.19 -3.31
N SER A 326 -9.55 9.50 -3.54
CA SER A 326 -8.76 10.18 -4.58
C SER A 326 -7.32 10.40 -4.13
N ALA A 327 -6.37 10.16 -5.05
CA ALA A 327 -4.95 10.45 -4.82
C ALA A 327 -4.71 11.93 -4.53
N ASP A 328 -5.50 12.84 -5.11
CA ASP A 328 -5.40 14.27 -4.85
C ASP A 328 -5.79 14.63 -3.40
N ALA A 329 -6.81 13.98 -2.82
CA ALA A 329 -7.16 14.18 -1.41
C ALA A 329 -6.07 13.62 -0.47
N MET A 330 -5.53 12.43 -0.77
CA MET A 330 -4.39 11.87 -0.05
C MET A 330 -3.19 12.84 -0.08
N LEU A 331 -2.85 13.35 -1.26
CA LEU A 331 -1.74 14.28 -1.44
C LEU A 331 -1.95 15.59 -0.68
N ALA A 332 -3.16 16.15 -0.69
CA ALA A 332 -3.49 17.33 0.12
C ALA A 332 -3.27 17.08 1.63
N GLY A 333 -3.62 15.88 2.10
CA GLY A 333 -3.33 15.44 3.48
C GLY A 333 -1.83 15.43 3.78
N TYR A 334 -1.00 14.83 2.91
CA TYR A 334 0.46 14.83 3.08
C TYR A 334 1.05 16.24 3.03
N LEU A 335 0.58 17.11 2.14
CA LEU A 335 1.03 18.52 2.09
C LEU A 335 0.73 19.25 3.41
N GLY A 336 -0.45 19.03 3.99
CA GLY A 336 -0.80 19.56 5.30
C GLY A 336 0.13 19.04 6.40
N ALA A 337 0.43 17.73 6.41
CA ALA A 337 1.35 17.12 7.35
C ALA A 337 2.79 17.66 7.19
N TYR A 338 3.29 17.78 5.96
CA TYR A 338 4.61 18.35 5.69
C TYR A 338 4.72 19.79 6.20
N HIS A 339 3.71 20.63 5.95
CA HIS A 339 3.70 21.99 6.47
C HIS A 339 3.59 22.06 8.00
N ARG A 340 2.94 21.09 8.64
CA ARG A 340 2.90 21.01 10.11
C ARG A 340 4.26 20.62 10.69
N VAL A 341 4.89 19.60 10.11
CA VAL A 341 6.12 18.99 10.62
C VAL A 341 7.37 19.82 10.30
N ALA A 342 7.41 20.50 9.15
CA ALA A 342 8.57 21.30 8.74
C ALA A 342 8.67 22.67 9.44
N ARG A 343 7.72 23.04 10.33
CA ARG A 343 7.77 24.32 11.06
C ARG A 343 8.84 24.25 12.16
N PRO A 344 9.76 25.24 12.24
CA PRO A 344 10.70 25.33 13.35
C PRO A 344 9.93 25.49 14.68
N GLY A 345 10.19 24.63 15.67
CA GLY A 345 9.68 24.79 17.04
C GLY A 345 8.40 24.02 17.39
N SER A 346 7.94 23.06 16.59
CA SER A 346 6.90 22.11 17.03
C SER A 346 7.45 21.05 17.98
N SER A 347 8.22 21.45 19.00
CA SER A 347 8.45 20.62 20.18
C SER A 347 7.12 20.50 20.91
N HIS A 348 6.70 19.27 21.18
CA HIS A 348 5.46 18.90 21.88
C HIS A 348 5.08 19.92 22.96
N ALA A 349 4.09 20.76 22.64
CA ALA A 349 3.42 21.57 23.65
C ALA A 349 2.50 20.64 24.45
N ALA A 350 3.02 20.27 25.63
CA ALA A 350 2.39 19.65 26.81
C ALA A 350 1.68 18.31 26.62
#